data_AF-A0A955T5Q4-F1
#
_entry.id   AF-A0A955T5Q4-F1
#
_cell.length_a   1.000
_cell.length_b   1.000
_cell.length_c   1.000
_cell.angle_alpha   90.00
_cell.angle_beta   90.00
_cell.angle_gamma   90.00
#
_symmetry.space_group_name_H-M   'P 1'
#
loop_
_entity.id
_entity.type
_entity.pdbx_description
1 polymer ?
#
loop_
_entity_poly.entity_id
_entity_poly.type
_entity_poly.pdbx_seq_one_letter_code
_entity_poly.pdbx_strand_id
1 'polypeptide(L)'
;MRLNVEGANLPNENIRFFNNIWSDPTGTMGAEDPTRPNDFSDTPPGETSSFEIATNLYWNGGEVIPENASELVNFSDDAKRVVDNPSLPSQAGLTLPWWNPGLGEFNDGSSTIRQAFERLVNLYGTPSHGSPAINGASNIHSATEDILGNQRPSGSQSDIGAVEIQQEDTSGVARWVVY
;
A
#
# COMPACT_ATOMS: atom_id res chain seq x y z
N MET A 1 1.00 9.82 -8.09
CA MET A 1 0.80 10.58 -6.83
C MET A 1 0.86 12.06 -7.15
N ARG A 2 0.04 12.95 -6.57
CA ARG A 2 0.06 14.38 -6.91
C ARG A 2 0.34 15.27 -5.71
N LEU A 3 1.37 16.12 -5.81
CA LEU A 3 1.70 17.16 -4.82
C LEU A 3 1.94 18.48 -5.55
N ASN A 4 0.89 19.28 -5.63
CA ASN A 4 0.87 20.46 -6.46
C ASN A 4 0.22 21.64 -5.72
N VAL A 5 0.46 22.86 -6.20
CA VAL A 5 -0.18 24.07 -5.69
C VAL A 5 -1.44 24.33 -6.50
N GLU A 6 -2.59 24.32 -5.83
CA GLU A 6 -3.87 24.67 -6.45
C GLU A 6 -4.22 26.14 -6.15
N GLY A 7 -4.33 26.97 -7.19
CA GLY A 7 -4.70 28.38 -7.06
C GLY A 7 -3.66 29.22 -6.31
N ALA A 8 -4.09 29.97 -5.30
CA ALA A 8 -3.23 30.85 -4.50
C ALA A 8 -2.74 30.18 -3.19
N ASN A 9 -2.78 28.85 -3.13
CA ASN A 9 -2.27 28.12 -1.98
C ASN A 9 -0.74 28.23 -1.87
N LEU A 10 -0.23 27.98 -0.68
CA LEU A 10 1.21 27.86 -0.46
C LEU A 10 1.71 26.49 -0.95
N PRO A 11 3.01 26.37 -1.30
CA PRO A 11 3.62 25.08 -1.58
C PRO A 11 3.39 24.06 -0.48
N ASN A 12 3.20 22.79 -0.86
CA ASN A 12 3.08 21.69 0.10
C ASN A 12 4.37 21.58 0.93
N GLU A 13 4.28 21.29 2.21
CA GLU A 13 5.45 21.16 3.08
C GLU A 13 5.28 20.01 4.07
N ASN A 14 6.40 19.44 4.51
CA ASN A 14 6.46 18.38 5.49
C ASN A 14 5.64 17.13 5.12
N ILE A 15 5.64 16.79 3.83
CA ILE A 15 4.99 15.59 3.31
C ILE A 15 5.91 14.38 3.54
N ARG A 16 5.37 13.27 4.05
CA ARG A 16 6.17 12.09 4.40
C ARG A 16 5.54 10.81 3.88
N PHE A 17 6.29 10.03 3.12
CA PHE A 17 5.89 8.73 2.61
C PHE A 17 6.84 7.65 3.15
N PHE A 18 6.36 6.92 4.16
CA PHE A 18 7.10 5.81 4.73
C PHE A 18 6.29 4.54 4.68
N ASN A 19 6.98 3.42 4.47
CA ASN A 19 6.40 2.09 4.61
C ASN A 19 5.15 1.86 3.74
N ASN A 20 5.02 2.54 2.59
CA ASN A 20 3.92 2.34 1.66
C ASN A 20 4.25 1.24 0.64
N ILE A 21 3.20 0.62 0.08
CA ILE A 21 3.28 -0.22 -1.11
C ILE A 21 2.72 0.59 -2.29
N TRP A 22 3.56 0.90 -3.26
CA TRP A 22 3.21 1.52 -4.54
C TRP A 22 3.19 0.43 -5.62
N SER A 23 2.00 -0.05 -5.96
CA SER A 23 1.86 -1.24 -6.80
C SER A 23 0.86 -1.02 -7.92
N ASP A 24 1.28 -1.31 -9.15
CA ASP A 24 0.39 -1.51 -10.30
C ASP A 24 0.70 -2.87 -10.95
N PRO A 25 -0.15 -3.90 -10.78
CA PRO A 25 0.08 -5.22 -11.37
C PRO A 25 -0.03 -5.24 -12.91
N THR A 26 -0.56 -4.19 -13.53
CA THR A 26 -0.79 -4.14 -14.98
C THR A 26 0.40 -3.60 -15.77
N GLY A 27 1.39 -3.01 -15.09
CA GLY A 27 2.55 -2.40 -15.74
C GLY A 27 2.32 -0.96 -16.21
N THR A 28 1.20 -0.33 -15.84
CA THR A 28 0.81 1.01 -16.29
C THR A 28 0.91 2.08 -15.21
N MET A 29 1.86 1.97 -14.28
CA MET A 29 1.91 2.79 -13.07
C MET A 29 1.66 4.28 -13.36
N GLY A 30 0.55 4.77 -12.81
CA GLY A 30 0.07 6.15 -12.88
C GLY A 30 -0.41 6.65 -14.25
N ALA A 31 -0.57 5.78 -15.24
CA ALA A 31 -1.35 6.12 -16.42
C ALA A 31 -2.83 6.31 -16.04
N GLU A 32 -3.40 7.46 -16.40
CA GLU A 32 -4.83 7.75 -16.17
C GLU A 32 -5.74 7.03 -17.19
N ASP A 33 -5.21 6.76 -18.38
CA ASP A 33 -5.88 6.07 -19.47
C ASP A 33 -4.85 5.41 -20.42
N PRO A 34 -5.26 4.52 -21.34
CA PRO A 34 -4.33 3.78 -22.22
C PRO A 34 -3.49 4.64 -23.18
N THR A 35 -3.80 5.93 -23.32
CA THR A 35 -3.10 6.88 -24.20
C THR A 35 -2.18 7.82 -23.44
N ARG A 36 -2.28 7.86 -22.11
CA ARG A 36 -1.39 8.61 -21.23
C ARG A 36 -0.17 7.75 -20.91
N PRO A 37 1.04 8.33 -20.92
CA PRO A 37 2.23 7.59 -20.49
C PRO A 37 2.14 7.25 -19.00
N ASN A 38 2.83 6.18 -18.60
CA ASN A 38 3.04 5.87 -17.20
C ASN A 38 3.78 7.03 -16.51
N ASP A 39 3.37 7.35 -15.30
CA ASP A 39 3.98 8.41 -14.50
C ASP A 39 3.89 8.09 -13.00
N PHE A 40 5.01 8.12 -12.29
CA PHE A 40 4.98 7.84 -10.85
C PHE A 40 4.34 8.99 -10.07
N SER A 41 4.62 10.24 -10.47
CA SER A 41 4.18 11.40 -9.71
C SER A 41 3.93 12.65 -10.55
N ASP A 42 2.91 13.41 -10.16
CA ASP A 42 2.65 14.79 -10.59
C ASP A 42 3.11 15.72 -9.46
N THR A 43 4.39 16.03 -9.43
CA THR A 43 5.05 16.85 -8.42
C THR A 43 5.96 17.93 -9.05
N PRO A 44 5.41 18.93 -9.76
CA PRO A 44 6.21 19.96 -10.40
C PRO A 44 7.18 20.65 -9.40
N PRO A 45 8.46 20.83 -9.76
CA PRO A 45 9.43 21.51 -8.92
C PRO A 45 8.97 22.91 -8.53
N GLY A 46 9.05 23.21 -7.22
CA GLY A 46 8.62 24.49 -6.65
C GLY A 46 7.20 24.50 -6.09
N GLU A 47 6.39 23.48 -6.36
CA GLU A 47 5.03 23.35 -5.80
C GLU A 47 4.98 22.57 -4.47
N THR A 48 6.10 21.95 -4.12
CA THR A 48 6.33 21.33 -2.81
C THR A 48 7.68 21.80 -2.28
N SER A 49 7.70 22.36 -1.08
CA SER A 49 8.90 22.92 -0.44
C SER A 49 9.72 21.87 0.32
N SER A 50 9.07 20.83 0.85
CA SER A 50 9.74 19.75 1.57
C SER A 50 8.94 18.46 1.55
N PHE A 51 9.65 17.36 1.31
CA PHE A 51 9.12 16.00 1.41
C PHE A 51 10.21 15.05 1.92
N GLU A 52 9.79 13.90 2.43
CA GLU A 52 10.66 12.76 2.72
C GLU A 52 9.98 11.48 2.21
N ILE A 53 10.74 10.65 1.51
CA ILE A 53 10.29 9.34 1.03
C ILE A 53 11.34 8.30 1.42
N ALA A 54 10.95 7.30 2.22
CA ALA A 54 11.87 6.26 2.66
C ALA A 54 11.18 4.93 2.97
N THR A 55 11.85 3.83 2.66
CA THR A 55 11.43 2.47 3.06
C THR A 55 10.04 2.12 2.52
N ASN A 56 9.77 2.47 1.27
CA ASN A 56 8.57 2.04 0.56
C ASN A 56 8.91 0.88 -0.40
N LEU A 57 7.89 0.12 -0.77
CA LEU A 57 7.96 -0.95 -1.77
C LEU A 57 7.30 -0.46 -3.05
N TYR A 58 7.95 -0.71 -4.19
CA TYR A 58 7.48 -0.29 -5.52
C TYR A 58 7.42 -1.47 -6.47
N TRP A 59 6.33 -1.60 -7.22
CA TRP A 59 6.18 -2.61 -8.27
C TRP A 59 5.26 -2.14 -9.38
N ASN A 60 5.71 -2.24 -10.63
CA ASN A 60 4.94 -1.90 -11.81
C ASN A 60 4.73 -3.13 -12.72
N GLY A 61 4.16 -4.22 -12.20
CA GLY A 61 3.76 -5.37 -13.03
C GLY A 61 4.93 -6.11 -13.72
N GLY A 62 6.16 -5.89 -13.28
CA GLY A 62 7.38 -6.37 -13.94
C GLY A 62 7.95 -5.41 -15.00
N GLU A 63 7.23 -4.35 -15.33
CA GLU A 63 7.71 -3.26 -16.19
C GLU A 63 8.56 -2.25 -15.39
N VAL A 64 9.25 -1.37 -16.11
CA VAL A 64 10.03 -0.28 -15.52
C VAL A 64 9.11 0.66 -14.74
N ILE A 65 9.51 1.03 -13.52
CA ILE A 65 8.82 2.08 -12.75
C ILE A 65 9.19 3.44 -13.37
N PRO A 66 8.21 4.30 -13.69
CA PRO A 66 8.50 5.59 -14.32
C PRO A 66 9.38 6.49 -13.46
N GLU A 67 10.32 7.17 -14.11
CA GLU A 67 11.04 8.31 -13.54
C GLU A 67 10.94 9.50 -14.50
N ASN A 68 10.80 10.69 -13.94
CA ASN A 68 10.75 11.92 -14.69
C ASN A 68 11.56 13.00 -13.96
N ALA A 69 12.62 13.49 -14.61
CA ALA A 69 13.48 14.53 -14.07
C ALA A 69 12.79 15.91 -13.99
N SER A 70 11.62 16.05 -14.62
CA SER A 70 10.77 17.24 -14.49
C SER A 70 9.85 17.17 -13.26
N GLU A 71 9.86 16.06 -12.53
CA GLU A 71 9.10 15.86 -11.30
C GLU A 71 10.03 15.90 -10.10
N LEU A 72 9.56 16.50 -9.01
CA LEU A 72 10.32 16.66 -7.78
C LEU A 72 10.49 15.34 -7.03
N VAL A 73 9.50 14.44 -7.10
CA VAL A 73 9.48 13.17 -6.37
C VAL A 73 9.51 11.99 -7.33
N ASN A 74 10.57 11.21 -7.26
CA ASN A 74 10.72 9.94 -7.96
C ASN A 74 10.88 8.80 -6.95
N PHE A 75 10.56 7.57 -7.36
CA PHE A 75 10.74 6.41 -6.47
C PHE A 75 12.22 6.18 -6.10
N SER A 76 13.16 6.65 -6.93
CA SER A 76 14.59 6.55 -6.70
C SER A 76 15.13 7.52 -5.64
N ASP A 77 14.36 8.54 -5.25
CA ASP A 77 14.66 9.40 -4.11
C ASP A 77 14.60 8.61 -2.78
N ASP A 78 13.88 7.48 -2.77
CA ASP A 78 13.88 6.53 -1.67
C ASP A 78 15.15 5.64 -1.73
N ALA A 79 16.16 6.04 -0.96
CA ALA A 79 17.42 5.32 -0.84
C ALA A 79 17.28 3.94 -0.17
N LYS A 80 16.16 3.66 0.50
CA LYS A 80 15.88 2.38 1.20
C LYS A 80 14.72 1.62 0.56
N ARG A 81 14.39 1.94 -0.69
CA ARG A 81 13.30 1.29 -1.43
C ARG A 81 13.48 -0.20 -1.56
N VAL A 82 12.36 -0.90 -1.62
CA VAL A 82 12.26 -2.27 -2.12
C VAL A 82 11.60 -2.22 -3.49
N VAL A 83 12.18 -2.88 -4.50
CA VAL A 83 11.61 -2.95 -5.85
C VAL A 83 11.38 -4.41 -6.22
N ASP A 84 10.20 -4.91 -5.89
CA ASP A 84 9.81 -6.30 -6.12
C ASP A 84 8.29 -6.47 -5.97
N ASN A 85 7.72 -7.56 -6.49
CA ASN A 85 6.29 -7.83 -6.45
C ASN A 85 5.81 -7.98 -4.99
N PRO A 86 4.90 -7.11 -4.50
CA PRO A 86 4.40 -7.19 -3.13
C PRO A 86 3.59 -8.47 -2.88
N SER A 87 3.23 -9.23 -3.91
CA SER A 87 2.45 -10.46 -3.81
C SER A 87 1.07 -10.21 -3.19
N LEU A 88 0.47 -9.06 -3.54
CA LEU A 88 -0.92 -8.75 -3.23
C LEU A 88 -1.86 -9.63 -4.08
N PRO A 89 -2.97 -10.14 -3.54
CA PRO A 89 -3.94 -10.90 -4.30
C PRO A 89 -4.55 -10.10 -5.46
N SER A 90 -4.97 -10.81 -6.51
CA SER A 90 -5.65 -10.19 -7.66
C SER A 90 -6.98 -9.58 -7.24
N GLN A 91 -7.28 -8.38 -7.75
CA GLN A 91 -8.57 -7.72 -7.60
C GLN A 91 -9.60 -8.15 -8.67
N ALA A 92 -9.27 -9.16 -9.50
CA ALA A 92 -10.21 -9.70 -10.46
C ALA A 92 -11.46 -10.24 -9.74
N GLY A 93 -12.65 -9.81 -10.21
CA GLY A 93 -13.91 -10.21 -9.60
C GLY A 93 -14.19 -9.53 -8.24
N LEU A 94 -13.53 -8.40 -7.94
CA LEU A 94 -13.82 -7.62 -6.75
C LEU A 94 -15.30 -7.21 -6.69
N THR A 95 -15.97 -7.66 -5.62
CA THR A 95 -17.33 -7.22 -5.27
C THR A 95 -17.23 -5.99 -4.38
N LEU A 96 -17.57 -4.82 -4.95
CA LEU A 96 -17.72 -3.59 -4.17
C LEU A 96 -18.92 -3.72 -3.22
N PRO A 97 -18.74 -3.48 -1.92
CA PRO A 97 -19.81 -3.59 -0.95
C PRO A 97 -20.78 -2.42 -1.11
N TRP A 98 -22.07 -2.72 -1.32
CA TRP A 98 -23.16 -1.77 -1.22
C TRP A 98 -24.26 -2.33 -0.31
N TRP A 99 -24.87 -1.43 0.48
CA TRP A 99 -25.87 -1.81 1.48
C TRP A 99 -27.21 -2.15 0.83
N ASN A 100 -27.72 -3.37 1.08
CA ASN A 100 -29.06 -3.78 0.67
C ASN A 100 -30.05 -3.66 1.85
N PRO A 101 -30.91 -2.63 1.86
CA PRO A 101 -31.84 -2.43 2.98
C PRO A 101 -32.92 -3.52 3.08
N GLY A 102 -33.22 -4.25 2.00
CA GLY A 102 -34.21 -5.32 2.00
C GLY A 102 -33.73 -6.60 2.67
N LEU A 103 -32.42 -6.81 2.72
CA LEU A 103 -31.79 -7.97 3.37
C LEU A 103 -31.14 -7.61 4.72
N GLY A 104 -30.90 -6.31 4.98
CA GLY A 104 -30.22 -5.87 6.19
C GLY A 104 -28.73 -6.22 6.21
N GLU A 105 -28.12 -6.32 5.02
CA GLU A 105 -26.72 -6.70 4.82
C GLU A 105 -26.17 -6.04 3.54
N PHE A 106 -24.84 -6.07 3.41
CA PHE A 106 -24.14 -5.76 2.17
C PHE A 106 -24.35 -6.89 1.15
N ASN A 107 -24.23 -6.58 -0.14
CA ASN A 107 -24.32 -7.57 -1.23
C ASN A 107 -23.23 -8.65 -1.22
N ASP A 108 -22.26 -8.57 -0.29
CA ASP A 108 -21.26 -9.60 -0.03
C ASP A 108 -21.57 -10.47 1.20
N GLY A 109 -22.75 -10.30 1.81
CA GLY A 109 -23.20 -11.01 3.00
C GLY A 109 -22.72 -10.42 4.33
N SER A 110 -21.96 -9.32 4.32
CA SER A 110 -21.55 -8.64 5.55
C SER A 110 -22.74 -7.92 6.19
N SER A 111 -22.90 -8.00 7.50
CA SER A 111 -23.96 -7.28 8.23
C SER A 111 -23.52 -5.90 8.74
N THR A 112 -22.22 -5.59 8.66
CA THR A 112 -21.63 -4.33 9.14
C THR A 112 -20.55 -3.80 8.21
N ILE A 113 -20.27 -2.49 8.30
CA ILE A 113 -19.15 -1.87 7.58
C ILE A 113 -17.82 -2.51 7.97
N ARG A 114 -17.63 -2.84 9.26
CA ARG A 114 -16.40 -3.48 9.76
C ARG A 114 -16.19 -4.86 9.11
N GLN A 115 -17.23 -5.68 9.02
CA GLN A 115 -17.12 -6.99 8.36
C GLN A 115 -16.78 -6.86 6.87
N ALA A 116 -17.44 -5.94 6.15
CA ALA A 116 -17.13 -5.69 4.74
C ALA A 116 -15.69 -5.19 4.56
N PHE A 117 -15.23 -4.31 5.44
CA PHE A 117 -13.86 -3.80 5.49
C PHE A 117 -12.84 -4.93 5.73
N GLU A 118 -13.00 -5.71 6.79
CA GLU A 118 -12.08 -6.82 7.11
C GLU A 118 -12.04 -7.86 5.99
N ARG A 119 -13.19 -8.15 5.37
CA ARG A 119 -13.27 -9.04 4.21
C ARG A 119 -12.43 -8.53 3.06
N LEU A 120 -12.56 -7.26 2.68
CA LEU A 120 -11.80 -6.66 1.59
C LEU A 120 -10.29 -6.62 1.88
N VAL A 121 -9.90 -6.25 3.11
CA VAL A 121 -8.49 -6.26 3.52
C VAL A 121 -7.92 -7.67 3.40
N ASN A 122 -8.59 -8.68 3.95
CA ASN A 122 -8.08 -10.06 3.92
C ASN A 122 -8.04 -10.65 2.51
N LEU A 123 -8.98 -10.29 1.62
CA LEU A 123 -9.01 -10.83 0.26
C LEU A 123 -8.06 -10.15 -0.71
N TYR A 124 -7.81 -8.84 -0.55
CA TYR A 124 -7.13 -8.04 -1.57
C TYR A 124 -5.98 -7.18 -1.02
N GLY A 125 -5.98 -6.89 0.28
CA GLY A 125 -5.02 -5.99 0.93
C GLY A 125 -3.89 -6.68 1.69
N THR A 126 -3.99 -7.99 1.93
CA THR A 126 -2.98 -8.77 2.67
C THR A 126 -1.99 -9.43 1.71
N PRO A 127 -0.70 -9.04 1.72
CA PRO A 127 0.32 -9.74 0.93
C PRO A 127 0.45 -11.21 1.30
N SER A 128 0.74 -12.07 0.33
CA SER A 128 0.93 -13.50 0.58
C SER A 128 2.25 -13.80 1.31
N HIS A 129 2.36 -15.03 1.84
CA HIS A 129 3.61 -15.52 2.43
C HIS A 129 4.79 -15.38 1.45
N GLY A 130 5.96 -15.01 1.97
CA GLY A 130 7.16 -14.75 1.18
C GLY A 130 7.19 -13.40 0.47
N SER A 131 6.17 -12.55 0.69
CA SER A 131 6.17 -11.18 0.17
C SER A 131 7.42 -10.42 0.63
N PRO A 132 8.04 -9.62 -0.26
CA PRO A 132 9.14 -8.74 0.09
C PRO A 132 8.74 -7.58 1.02
N ALA A 133 7.44 -7.43 1.31
CA ALA A 133 6.96 -6.51 2.34
C ALA A 133 7.25 -7.00 3.77
N ILE A 134 7.43 -8.30 3.97
CA ILE A 134 7.57 -8.92 5.30
C ILE A 134 8.88 -8.46 5.97
N ASN A 135 8.78 -8.02 7.23
CA ASN A 135 9.88 -7.44 8.02
C ASN A 135 10.66 -6.33 7.28
N GLY A 136 10.02 -5.60 6.36
CA GLY A 136 10.68 -4.61 5.50
C GLY A 136 10.56 -3.17 5.99
N ALA A 137 9.68 -2.88 6.95
CA ALA A 137 9.34 -1.51 7.32
C ALA A 137 10.29 -0.91 8.36
N SER A 138 10.35 0.42 8.38
CA SER A 138 10.97 1.18 9.45
C SER A 138 10.05 1.22 10.68
N ASN A 139 10.47 0.58 11.79
CA ASN A 139 9.70 0.55 13.03
C ASN A 139 9.45 1.95 13.62
N ILE A 140 10.38 2.90 13.45
CA ILE A 140 10.20 4.28 13.95
C ILE A 140 9.15 5.08 13.17
N HIS A 141 8.77 4.60 11.98
CA HIS A 141 7.74 5.18 11.12
C HIS A 141 6.51 4.29 10.99
N SER A 142 6.44 3.21 11.76
CA SER A 142 5.31 2.28 11.77
C SER A 142 4.33 2.67 12.87
N ALA A 143 3.03 2.51 12.59
CA ALA A 143 2.02 2.55 13.64
C ALA A 143 2.18 1.34 14.57
N THR A 144 1.68 1.46 15.80
CA THR A 144 1.71 0.34 16.78
C THR A 144 0.80 -0.81 16.39
N GLU A 145 -0.20 -0.55 15.55
CA GLU A 145 -1.16 -1.54 15.07
C GLU A 145 -1.32 -1.45 13.54
N ASP A 146 -1.69 -2.56 12.92
CA ASP A 146 -2.06 -2.64 11.51
C ASP A 146 -3.52 -2.21 11.28
N ILE A 147 -3.95 -2.23 10.02
CA ILE A 147 -5.29 -1.79 9.62
C ILE A 147 -6.42 -2.68 10.17
N LEU A 148 -6.11 -3.89 10.64
CA LEU A 148 -7.05 -4.82 11.27
C LEU A 148 -7.03 -4.71 12.81
N GLY A 149 -6.05 -4.00 13.38
CA GLY A 149 -5.84 -3.83 14.81
C GLY A 149 -4.84 -4.83 15.41
N ASN A 150 -4.07 -5.55 14.60
CA ASN A 150 -3.01 -6.42 15.08
C ASN A 150 -1.79 -5.60 15.49
N GLN A 151 -1.10 -5.98 16.56
CA GLN A 151 0.12 -5.31 17.00
C GLN A 151 1.27 -5.47 16.01
N ARG A 152 2.09 -4.43 15.89
CA ARG A 152 3.31 -4.39 15.08
C ARG A 152 4.55 -4.17 15.96
N PRO A 153 5.71 -4.77 15.63
CA PRO A 153 5.87 -5.86 14.68
C PRO A 153 5.40 -7.20 15.26
N SER A 154 4.97 -8.12 14.39
CA SER A 154 4.79 -9.53 14.74
C SER A 154 6.10 -10.32 14.62
N GLY A 155 7.02 -9.85 13.77
CA GLY A 155 8.35 -10.43 13.54
C GLY A 155 9.50 -9.57 14.08
N SER A 156 10.62 -9.52 13.35
CA SER A 156 11.79 -8.72 13.73
C SER A 156 11.64 -7.23 13.41
N GLN A 157 10.81 -6.91 12.40
CA GLN A 157 10.43 -5.57 11.96
C GLN A 157 8.97 -5.58 11.53
N SER A 158 8.35 -4.41 11.43
CA SER A 158 6.99 -4.31 10.91
C SER A 158 7.01 -4.62 9.41
N ASP A 159 5.86 -5.02 8.87
CA ASP A 159 5.73 -5.23 7.44
C ASP A 159 5.44 -3.91 6.71
N ILE A 160 5.98 -3.75 5.50
CA ILE A 160 5.66 -2.60 4.63
C ILE A 160 4.18 -2.71 4.23
N GLY A 161 3.46 -1.59 4.26
CA GLY A 161 2.04 -1.51 3.92
C GLY A 161 1.12 -1.64 5.13
N ALA A 162 -0.16 -1.84 4.86
CA ALA A 162 -1.23 -1.65 5.84
C ALA A 162 -1.50 -2.84 6.77
N VAL A 163 -1.10 -4.06 6.37
CA VAL A 163 -1.35 -5.30 7.12
C VAL A 163 -0.03 -5.84 7.69
N GLU A 164 -0.05 -6.29 8.94
CA GLU A 164 1.02 -7.07 9.53
C GLU A 164 0.72 -8.56 9.29
N ILE A 165 1.53 -9.22 8.49
CA ILE A 165 1.40 -10.61 8.11
C ILE A 165 1.95 -11.44 9.26
N GLN A 166 1.08 -12.19 9.93
CA GLN A 166 1.52 -13.13 10.95
C GLN A 166 2.45 -14.15 10.29
N GLN A 167 3.73 -14.10 10.65
CA GLN A 167 4.68 -15.12 10.23
C GLN A 167 4.29 -16.43 10.91
N GLU A 168 4.20 -17.51 10.14
CA GLU A 168 4.13 -18.83 10.74
C GLU A 168 5.38 -19.02 11.62
N ASP A 169 5.16 -19.49 12.84
CA ASP A 169 6.24 -19.76 13.76
C ASP A 169 7.15 -20.86 13.19
N THR A 170 8.25 -20.46 12.55
CA THR A 170 9.24 -21.41 12.01
C THR A 170 10.03 -22.13 13.11
N SER A 171 9.75 -21.90 14.40
CA SER A 171 10.33 -22.67 15.49
C SER A 171 9.83 -24.13 15.55
N GLY A 172 8.87 -24.50 14.70
CA GLY A 172 8.31 -25.85 14.64
C GLY A 172 7.32 -26.15 15.76
N VAL A 173 6.90 -25.13 16.52
CA VAL A 173 5.87 -25.28 17.56
C VAL A 173 4.51 -24.96 16.95
N ALA A 174 3.79 -26.02 16.55
CA ALA A 174 2.43 -25.90 16.03
C ALA A 174 1.52 -25.14 17.02
N ARG A 175 1.07 -23.94 16.63
CA ARG A 175 -0.02 -23.26 17.32
C ARG A 175 -1.34 -23.81 16.80
N TRP A 176 -1.88 -24.79 17.51
CA TRP A 176 -3.26 -25.21 17.33
C TRP A 176 -4.19 -24.08 17.77
N VAL A 177 -4.82 -23.40 16.80
CA VAL A 177 -6.01 -22.58 17.08
C VAL A 177 -7.19 -23.56 17.20
N VAL A 178 -7.64 -23.79 18.42
CA VAL A 178 -8.88 -24.52 18.69
C VAL A 178 -10.02 -23.53 18.49
N TYR A 179 -10.90 -23.81 17.52
CA TYR A 179 -12.21 -23.17 17.40
C TYR A 179 -13.19 -23.78 18.41
#